data_AF-R9KMA9-F1
#
_entry.id   AF-R9KMA9-F1
#
_cell.length_a   1.000
_cell.length_b   1.000
_cell.length_c   1.000
_cell.angle_alpha   90.00
_cell.angle_beta   90.00
_cell.angle_gamma   90.00
#
_symmetry.space_group_name_H-M   'P 1'
#
loop_
_entity.id
_entity.type
_entity.pdbx_description
1 polymer ?
#
loop_
_entity_poly.entity_id
_entity_poly.type
_entity_poly.pdbx_seq_one_letter_code
_entity_poly.pdbx_strand_id
1 'polypeptide(L)' 'MDDRKLTVCYGRGNYKQAPPQIVLQGKWLEQTGFSAGDKIIVKCQQGQLIITKNGTKKDSEE' A
#
# COMPACT_ATOMS: atom_id res chain seq x y z
N MET A 1 6.10 17.25 -0.20
CA MET A 1 5.79 15.87 0.21
C MET A 1 5.09 15.98 1.54
N ASP A 2 3.84 15.56 1.62
CA ASP A 2 3.09 15.62 2.88
C ASP A 2 3.25 14.30 3.63
N ASP A 3 3.77 14.39 4.84
CA ASP A 3 3.90 13.22 5.72
C ASP A 3 2.53 12.83 6.27
N ARG A 4 2.17 11.55 6.13
CA ARG A 4 0.95 10.97 6.70
C ARG A 4 1.34 10.13 7.91
N LYS A 5 0.95 10.57 9.12
CA LYS A 5 1.14 9.82 10.36
C LYS A 5 0.00 8.80 10.51
N LEU A 6 0.34 7.52 10.47
CA LEU A 6 -0.60 6.41 10.62
C LEU A 6 -0.18 5.55 11.82
N THR A 7 -1.14 4.81 12.38
CA THR A 7 -0.89 3.88 13.49
C THR A 7 -1.05 2.45 12.98
N VAL A 8 -0.17 1.54 13.41
CA VAL A 8 -0.35 0.10 13.20
C VAL A 8 -1.52 -0.34 14.07
N CYS A 9 -2.56 -0.87 13.44
CA CYS A 9 -3.75 -1.37 14.10
C CYS A 9 -3.77 -2.89 14.11
N TYR A 10 -4.66 -3.50 14.89
CA TYR A 10 -4.97 -4.91 14.75
C TYR A 10 -5.97 -5.14 13.61
N GLY A 11 -5.75 -6.19 12.82
CA GLY A 11 -6.65 -6.60 11.76
C GLY A 11 -8.03 -6.97 12.31
N ARG A 12 -9.08 -6.64 11.56
CA ARG A 12 -10.46 -6.96 11.95
C ARG A 12 -10.95 -8.20 11.21
N GLY A 13 -11.63 -9.10 11.92
CA GLY A 13 -12.16 -10.34 11.37
C GLY A 13 -12.24 -11.44 12.43
N ASN A 14 -12.67 -12.63 12.01
CA ASN A 14 -12.70 -13.82 12.86
C ASN A 14 -11.32 -14.46 13.01
N TYR A 15 -10.37 -13.71 13.58
CA TYR A 15 -9.05 -14.20 13.91
C TYR A 15 -9.01 -14.67 15.37
N LYS A 16 -8.36 -15.81 15.64
CA LYS A 16 -8.06 -16.23 17.02
C LYS A 16 -7.12 -15.24 17.72
N GLN A 17 -6.19 -14.66 16.96
CA GLN A 17 -5.34 -13.54 17.35
C GLN A 17 -5.21 -12.61 16.14
N ALA A 18 -5.59 -11.35 16.31
CA ALA A 18 -5.57 -10.39 15.21
C ALA A 18 -4.12 -10.03 14.84
N PRO A 19 -3.73 -10.14 13.56
CA PRO A 19 -2.39 -9.74 13.12
C PRO A 19 -2.26 -8.20 13.12
N PRO A 20 -1.03 -7.66 13.21
CA PRO A 20 -0.80 -6.24 12.98
C PRO A 20 -1.09 -5.87 11.52
N GLN A 21 -1.68 -4.70 11.31
CA GLN A 21 -2.12 -4.22 10.02
C GLN A 21 -1.86 -2.71 9.88
N ILE A 22 -1.31 -2.32 8.73
CA ILE A 22 -1.24 -0.93 8.29
C ILE A 22 -2.38 -0.70 7.30
N VAL A 23 -3.19 0.34 7.54
CA VAL A 23 -4.30 0.70 6.67
C VAL A 23 -3.95 1.97 5.90
N LEU A 24 -3.75 1.83 4.59
CA LEU A 24 -3.58 2.96 3.67
C LEU A 24 -4.91 3.18 2.95
N GLN A 25 -5.63 4.25 3.28
CA GLN A 25 -6.93 4.57 2.71
C GLN A 25 -7.11 6.08 2.52
N GLY A 26 -7.81 6.48 1.45
CA GLY A 26 -8.22 7.86 1.17
C GLY A 26 -7.81 8.36 -0.20
N LYS A 27 -8.40 9.49 -0.64
CA LYS A 27 -8.14 10.13 -1.95
C LYS A 27 -6.67 10.48 -2.20
N TRP A 28 -5.88 10.60 -1.13
CA TRP A 28 -4.44 10.87 -1.25
C TRP A 28 -3.68 9.75 -1.96
N LEU A 29 -4.16 8.50 -1.90
CA LEU A 29 -3.55 7.40 -2.64
C LEU A 29 -3.60 7.65 -4.14
N GLU A 30 -4.77 8.03 -4.66
CA GLU A 30 -4.97 8.39 -6.06
C GLU A 30 -4.10 9.59 -6.47
N GLN A 31 -4.01 10.61 -5.60
CA GLN A 31 -3.14 11.77 -5.82
C GLN A 31 -1.64 11.40 -5.87
N THR A 32 -1.24 10.37 -5.12
CA THR A 32 0.12 9.79 -5.19
C THR A 32 0.29 8.77 -6.31
N GLY A 33 -0.75 8.58 -7.12
CA GLY A 33 -0.74 7.73 -8.29
C GLY A 33 -1.12 6.28 -8.03
N PHE A 34 -1.70 5.90 -6.88
CA PHE A 34 -2.23 4.55 -6.62
C PHE A 34 -3.76 4.52 -6.71
N SER A 35 -4.27 3.72 -7.64
CA SER A 35 -5.69 3.53 -7.92
C SER A 35 -6.16 2.12 -7.54
N ALA A 36 -7.47 1.97 -7.32
CA ALA A 36 -8.06 0.65 -7.14
C ALA A 36 -7.79 -0.25 -8.35
N GLY A 37 -7.31 -1.47 -8.11
CA GLY A 37 -6.95 -2.42 -9.16
C GLY A 37 -5.47 -2.39 -9.57
N ASP A 38 -4.69 -1.40 -9.14
CA ASP A 38 -3.25 -1.38 -9.37
C ASP A 38 -2.55 -2.55 -8.68
N LYS A 39 -1.67 -3.23 -9.42
CA LYS A 39 -0.75 -4.21 -8.83
C LYS A 39 0.41 -3.47 -8.19
N ILE A 40 0.81 -3.87 -6.99
CA ILE A 40 1.93 -3.28 -6.25
C ILE A 40 2.95 -4.34 -5.85
N ILE A 41 4.16 -3.88 -5.57
CA ILE A 41 5.24 -4.62 -4.90
C ILE A 41 5.53 -3.90 -3.59
N VAL A 42 5.65 -4.67 -2.52
CA VAL A 42 6.08 -4.17 -1.20
C VAL A 42 7.42 -4.80 -0.89
N LYS A 43 8.46 -3.97 -0.78
CA LYS A 43 9.77 -4.41 -0.27
C LYS A 43 9.79 -4.24 1.24
N CYS A 44 10.09 -5.33 1.95
CA CYS A 44 10.14 -5.35 3.41
C CYS A 44 11.60 -5.26 3.88
N GLN A 45 11.89 -4.25 4.69
CA GLN A 45 13.17 -4.06 5.37
C GLN A 45 12.91 -3.82 6.85
N GLN A 46 13.94 -3.96 7.69
CA GLN A 46 13.79 -3.71 9.13
C GLN A 46 13.36 -2.26 9.37
N GLY A 47 12.17 -2.06 9.93
CA GLY A 47 11.60 -0.74 10.22
C GLY A 47 11.13 0.06 9.00
N GLN A 48 11.18 -0.51 7.79
CA GLN A 48 10.79 0.20 6.56
C GLN A 48 10.04 -0.70 5.57
N LEU A 49 8.94 -0.17 5.05
CA LEU A 49 8.22 -0.76 3.92
C LEU A 49 8.28 0.23 2.75
N ILE A 50 8.69 -0.25 1.58
CA ILE A 50 8.69 0.54 0.35
C ILE A 50 7.63 -0.05 -0.58
N ILE A 51 6.60 0.74 -0.88
CA ILE A 51 5.49 0.35 -1.75
C ILE A 51 5.68 1.00 -3.11
N THR A 52 5.68 0.20 -4.16
CA THR A 52 5.84 0.66 -5.54
C THR A 52 4.82 -0.02 -6.44
N LYS A 53 4.35 0.68 -7.47
CA LYS A 53 3.54 0.06 -8.53
C LYS A 53 4.33 -1.05 -9.22
N ASN A 54 3.68 -2.18 -9.44
CA ASN A 54 4.17 -3.22 -10.32
C ASN A 54 3.73 -2.86 -11.74
N GLY A 55 4.60 -2.18 -12.48
CA GLY A 55 4.34 -1.90 -13.88
C GLY A 55 4.25 -3.22 -14.66
N THR A 56 3.06 -3.60 -15.08
CA THR A 56 2.98 -4.33 -16.35
C THR A 56 3.39 -3.30 -17.39
N LYS A 57 4.57 -3.43 -17.99
CA LYS A 57 4.82 -2.82 -19.28
C LYS A 57 3.65 -3.24 -20.17
N LYS A 58 2.67 -2.36 -20.37
CA LYS A 58 1.95 -2.33 -21.62
C LYS A 58 2.86 -1.44 -22.45
N ASP A 59 3.69 -2.09 -23.23
CA ASP A 59 4.33 -1.52 -24.40
C ASP A 59 3.26 -0.71 -25.14
N SER A 60 3.26 0.60 -24.93
CA SER A 60 2.69 1.54 -25.88
C SER A 60 3.74 1.63 -26.98
N GLU A 61 3.65 0.69 -27.91
CA GLU A 61 4.27 0.82 -29.22
C GLU A 61 3.29 1.69 -30.04
N GLU A 62 3.69 2.94 -30.29
CA GLU A 62 3.21 3.77 -31.40
C GLU A 62 4.25 3.70 -32.51
#